data_AF-K0SDZ2-F1
#
_entry.id   AF-K0SDZ2-F1
#
_cell.length_a   1.000
_cell.length_b   1.000
_cell.length_c   1.000
_cell.angle_alpha   90.00
_cell.angle_beta   90.00
_cell.angle_gamma   90.00
#
_symmetry.space_group_name_H-M   'P 1'
#
loop_
_entity.id
_entity.type
_entity.pdbx_description
1 polymer ?
#
loop_
_entity_poly.entity_id
_entity_poly.type
_entity_poly.pdbx_seq_one_letter_code
_entity_poly.pdbx_strand_id
1 'polypeptide(L)'
;MTSEKTLLSEDYYGLPYCAPEGGSKMDRPNLSEFLAGDRIKSSPYRLAMNVDMICEQLCITNLGQGEENEFVRAIRNDYCNNWIVDKTSRPRARSRRK
;
A
#
# COMPACT_ATOMS: atom_id res chain seq x y z
N MET A 1 -3.25 -7.81 -3.53
CA MET A 1 -4.51 -7.90 -2.77
C MET A 1 -4.91 -9.34 -2.76
N THR A 2 -5.38 -9.81 -1.61
CA THR A 2 -5.76 -11.21 -1.39
C THR A 2 -7.21 -11.27 -0.96
N SER A 3 -7.90 -12.33 -1.35
CA SER A 3 -9.29 -12.58 -1.01
C SER A 3 -9.41 -13.96 -0.39
N GLU A 4 -10.38 -14.15 0.49
CA GLU A 4 -10.76 -15.47 1.00
C GLU A 4 -11.72 -16.20 0.05
N LYS A 5 -12.38 -15.47 -0.85
CA LYS A 5 -13.37 -16.00 -1.81
C LYS A 5 -12.72 -16.52 -3.09
N THR A 6 -11.53 -16.03 -3.44
CA THR A 6 -10.83 -16.39 -4.68
C THR A 6 -9.37 -16.73 -4.39
N LEU A 7 -8.80 -17.63 -5.20
CA LEU A 7 -7.37 -17.97 -5.13
C LEU A 7 -6.49 -17.02 -5.98
N LEU A 8 -7.10 -16.08 -6.70
CA LEU A 8 -6.39 -15.17 -7.60
C LEU A 8 -6.07 -13.86 -6.86
N SER A 9 -4.78 -13.56 -6.73
CA SER A 9 -4.32 -12.29 -6.18
C SER A 9 -4.37 -11.19 -7.24
N GLU A 10 -4.86 -10.02 -6.83
CA GLU A 10 -4.99 -8.84 -7.70
C GLU A 10 -3.99 -7.76 -7.28
N ASP A 11 -3.46 -7.02 -8.24
CA ASP A 11 -2.52 -5.94 -7.96
C ASP A 11 -3.28 -4.69 -7.44
N TYR A 12 -2.79 -4.06 -6.37
CA TYR A 12 -3.46 -2.88 -5.78
C TYR A 12 -3.67 -1.79 -6.82
N TYR A 13 -2.62 -1.36 -7.51
CA TYR A 13 -2.70 -0.35 -8.58
C TYR A 13 -3.22 -0.89 -9.93
N GLY A 14 -3.73 -2.14 -9.98
CA GLY A 14 -4.48 -2.63 -11.13
C GLY A 14 -5.92 -2.08 -11.17
N LEU A 15 -6.44 -1.68 -10.01
CA LEU A 15 -7.70 -0.97 -9.87
C LEU A 15 -7.46 0.55 -9.83
N PRO A 16 -8.48 1.37 -10.16
CA PRO A 16 -8.38 2.83 -10.28
C PRO A 16 -8.31 3.56 -8.91
N TYR A 17 -7.35 3.18 -8.07
CA TYR A 17 -7.04 3.89 -6.83
C TYR A 17 -6.16 5.13 -7.07
N CYS A 18 -6.14 6.02 -6.08
CA CYS A 18 -5.22 7.16 -6.05
C CYS A 18 -3.76 6.68 -6.07
N ALA A 19 -3.00 7.11 -7.08
CA ALA A 19 -1.55 6.97 -7.10
C ALA A 19 -0.87 8.16 -6.41
N PRO A 20 0.27 7.96 -5.72
CA PRO A 20 1.02 9.06 -5.12
C PRO A 20 1.69 9.95 -6.18
N GLU A 21 1.97 11.20 -5.82
CA GLU A 21 2.69 12.15 -6.68
C GLU A 21 4.08 11.58 -7.07
N GLY A 22 4.28 11.36 -8.37
CA GLY A 22 5.50 10.72 -8.90
C GLY A 22 5.42 9.20 -9.05
N GLY A 23 4.22 8.61 -8.94
CA GLY A 23 3.93 7.21 -9.24
C GLY A 23 4.21 6.24 -8.09
N SER A 24 3.63 5.04 -8.17
CA SER A 24 3.87 3.99 -7.18
C SER A 24 5.33 3.54 -7.24
N LYS A 25 6.13 3.91 -6.24
CA LYS A 25 7.52 3.47 -6.13
C LYS A 25 7.56 2.18 -5.32
N MET A 26 8.38 1.24 -5.77
CA MET A 26 8.74 0.12 -4.90
C MET A 26 9.63 0.65 -3.78
N ASP A 27 9.30 0.26 -2.55
CA ASP A 27 10.18 0.54 -1.41
C ASP A 27 11.53 -0.16 -1.63
N ARG A 28 12.58 0.28 -0.93
CA ARG A 28 13.86 -0.43 -0.93
C ARG A 28 13.79 -1.55 0.12
N PRO A 29 13.58 -2.82 -0.27
CA PRO A 29 13.52 -3.89 0.70
C PRO A 29 14.89 -4.09 1.34
N ASN A 30 14.90 -4.56 2.58
CA ASN A 30 16.11 -5.13 3.15
C ASN A 30 16.42 -6.50 2.51
N LEU A 31 17.61 -7.07 2.76
CA LEU A 31 18.01 -8.33 2.12
C LEU A 31 17.05 -9.48 2.44
N SER A 32 16.55 -9.54 3.68
CA SER A 32 15.63 -10.60 4.10
C SER A 32 14.26 -10.47 3.42
N GLU A 33 13.71 -9.26 3.34
CA GLU A 33 12.47 -8.94 2.60
C GLU A 33 12.61 -9.26 1.11
N PHE A 34 13.78 -8.94 0.53
CA PHE A 34 14.05 -9.24 -0.87
C PHE A 34 14.06 -10.75 -1.14
N LEU A 35 14.70 -11.54 -0.28
CA LEU A 35 14.74 -13.00 -0.40
C LEU A 35 13.37 -13.65 -0.14
N ALA A 36 12.56 -13.06 0.75
CA ALA A 36 11.17 -13.47 0.95
C ALA A 36 10.29 -13.16 -0.27
N GLY A 37 10.73 -12.26 -1.16
CA GLY A 37 9.99 -11.85 -2.34
C GLY A 37 8.93 -10.79 -2.05
N ASP A 38 9.07 -10.04 -0.96
CA ASP A 38 8.10 -9.02 -0.57
C ASP A 38 8.01 -7.90 -1.60
N ARG A 39 6.79 -7.60 -2.04
CA ARG A 39 6.49 -6.52 -3.00
C ARG A 39 5.84 -5.34 -2.29
N ILE A 40 6.64 -4.54 -1.62
CA ILE A 40 6.18 -3.36 -0.90
C ILE A 40 6.14 -2.16 -1.86
N LYS A 41 4.95 -1.61 -2.09
CA LYS A 41 4.73 -0.40 -2.91
C LYS A 41 4.30 0.75 -2.00
N SER A 42 4.78 1.96 -2.27
CA SER A 42 4.37 3.16 -1.52
C SER A 42 2.90 3.47 -1.76
N SER A 43 2.18 3.90 -0.73
CA SER A 43 0.81 4.41 -0.81
C SER A 43 0.78 5.95 -0.71
N PRO A 44 -0.29 6.62 -1.16
CA PRO A 44 -0.45 8.07 -0.99
C PRO A 44 -0.84 8.48 0.44
N TYR A 45 -1.24 7.54 1.29
CA TYR A 45 -1.65 7.81 2.67
C TYR A 45 -0.45 8.22 3.52
N ARG A 46 -0.55 9.35 4.22
CA ARG A 46 0.44 9.81 5.19
C ARG A 46 -0.14 9.64 6.59
N LEU A 47 0.27 8.59 7.28
CA LEU A 47 -0.18 8.31 8.65
C LEU A 47 0.86 8.87 9.63
N ALA A 48 0.41 9.68 10.60
CA ALA A 48 1.23 10.17 11.69
C ALA A 48 0.76 9.55 13.01
N MET A 49 1.69 9.00 13.78
CA MET A 49 1.36 8.44 15.11
C MET A 49 0.98 9.56 16.06
N ASN A 50 -0.01 9.29 16.93
CA ASN A 50 -0.52 10.24 17.93
C ASN A 50 -1.15 11.53 17.34
N VAL A 51 -1.61 11.45 16.09
CA VAL A 51 -2.37 12.52 15.42
C VAL A 51 -3.66 11.91 14.90
N ASP A 52 -4.79 12.38 15.43
CA ASP A 52 -6.10 11.96 14.97
C ASP A 52 -6.45 12.69 13.67
N MET A 53 -6.60 11.93 12.59
CA MET A 53 -7.03 12.44 11.28
C MET A 53 -8.34 11.77 10.90
N ILE A 54 -9.37 12.58 10.64
CA ILE A 54 -10.72 12.10 10.34
C ILE A 54 -11.14 12.65 8.98
N CYS A 55 -11.63 11.77 8.11
CA CYS A 55 -12.18 12.12 6.79
C CYS A 55 -11.21 12.92 5.89
N GLU A 56 -9.91 12.63 5.94
CA GLU A 56 -8.96 13.24 5.01
C GLU A 56 -9.14 12.68 3.59
N GLN A 57 -9.46 13.56 2.64
CA GLN A 57 -9.63 13.18 1.25
C GLN A 57 -8.28 13.12 0.55
N LEU A 58 -7.90 11.96 0.03
CA LEU A 58 -6.67 11.80 -0.74
C LEU A 58 -6.78 12.36 -2.16
N CYS A 59 -7.79 11.91 -2.91
CA CYS A 59 -7.99 12.32 -4.28
C CYS A 59 -9.44 12.07 -4.74
N ILE A 60 -9.78 12.66 -5.88
CA ILE A 60 -11.04 12.41 -6.59
C ILE A 60 -10.67 11.75 -7.92
N THR A 61 -11.18 10.56 -8.16
CA THR A 61 -11.06 9.86 -9.45
C THR A 61 -12.43 9.70 -10.08
N ASN A 62 -12.50 9.90 -11.39
CA ASN A 62 -13.68 9.57 -12.18
C ASN A 62 -13.49 8.15 -12.72
N LEU A 63 -14.38 7.24 -12.34
CA LEU A 63 -14.36 5.86 -12.81
C LEU A 63 -15.01 5.78 -14.20
N GLY A 64 -14.32 5.18 -15.16
CA GLY A 64 -14.94 4.82 -16.44
C GLY A 64 -15.91 3.65 -16.28
N GLN A 65 -16.85 3.49 -17.23
CA GLN A 65 -17.88 2.44 -17.19
C GLN A 65 -17.29 1.00 -17.17
N GLY A 66 -16.08 0.80 -17.74
CA GLY A 66 -15.37 -0.47 -17.69
C GLY A 66 -14.73 -0.74 -16.32
N GLU A 67 -14.04 0.26 -15.77
CA GLU A 67 -13.32 0.17 -14.50
C GLU A 67 -14.27 0.04 -13.30
N GLU A 68 -15.45 0.67 -13.37
CA GLU A 68 -16.51 0.56 -12.36
C GLU A 68 -16.90 -0.91 -12.13
N ASN A 69 -17.11 -1.67 -13.20
CA ASN A 69 -17.49 -3.07 -13.10
C ASN A 69 -16.41 -3.93 -12.45
N GLU A 70 -15.14 -3.68 -12.78
CA GLU A 70 -14.01 -4.36 -12.15
C GLU A 70 -13.88 -4.01 -10.67
N PHE A 71 -14.08 -2.75 -10.32
CA PHE A 71 -14.06 -2.28 -8.94
C PHE A 71 -15.18 -2.90 -8.10
N VAL A 72 -16.41 -2.93 -8.63
CA VAL A 72 -17.55 -3.59 -8.00
C VAL A 72 -17.30 -5.08 -7.83
N ARG A 73 -16.69 -5.74 -8.84
CA ARG A 73 -16.30 -7.15 -8.73
C ARG A 73 -15.27 -7.37 -7.62
N ALA A 74 -14.28 -6.49 -7.51
CA ALA A 74 -13.27 -6.58 -6.46
C ALA A 74 -13.88 -6.43 -5.05
N ILE A 75 -14.83 -5.51 -4.88
CA ILE A 75 -15.56 -5.35 -3.62
C ILE A 75 -16.37 -6.62 -3.30
N ARG A 76 -17.12 -7.17 -4.26
CA ARG A 76 -17.93 -8.38 -4.04
C ARG A 76 -17.09 -9.61 -3.66
N ASN A 77 -15.86 -9.65 -4.15
CA ASN A 77 -14.91 -10.70 -3.87
C ASN A 77 -14.13 -10.45 -2.56
N ASP A 78 -14.45 -9.45 -1.75
CA ASP A 78 -13.77 -9.15 -0.47
C ASP A 78 -12.25 -9.12 -0.59
N TYR A 79 -11.73 -8.42 -1.60
CA TYR A 79 -10.30 -8.22 -1.72
C TYR A 79 -9.77 -7.30 -0.62
N CYS A 80 -8.83 -7.81 0.17
CA CYS A 80 -8.14 -7.09 1.23
C CYS A 80 -6.71 -6.72 0.80
N ASN A 81 -6.23 -5.59 1.33
CA ASN A 81 -4.85 -5.13 1.21
C ASN A 81 -4.18 -5.08 2.58
N ASN A 82 -2.87 -5.33 2.61
CA ASN A 82 -2.07 -5.31 3.82
C ASN A 82 -1.18 -4.07 3.81
N TRP A 83 -1.18 -3.31 4.89
CA TRP A 83 -0.38 -2.08 5.02
C TRP A 83 0.73 -2.26 6.04
N ILE A 84 1.87 -1.65 5.75
CA ILE A 84 2.98 -1.50 6.70
C ILE A 84 3.00 -0.03 7.10
N VAL A 85 2.70 0.25 8.37
CA VAL A 85 2.58 1.63 8.89
C VAL A 85 3.88 2.10 9.54
N ASP A 86 4.61 1.21 10.21
CA ASP A 86 5.94 1.48 10.75
C ASP A 86 6.95 0.47 10.21
N LYS A 87 8.05 0.98 9.67
CA LYS A 87 9.22 0.19 9.29
C LYS A 87 10.38 0.66 10.15
N THR A 88 10.55 0.03 11.30
CA THR A 88 11.59 0.39 12.26
C THR A 88 12.96 -0.08 11.80
N SER A 89 13.62 0.70 10.93
CA SER A 89 15.08 0.56 10.78
C SER A 89 15.73 1.32 11.92
N ARG A 90 16.25 0.63 12.94
CA ARG A 90 17.20 1.26 13.86
C ARG A 90 18.54 1.38 13.12
N PRO A 91 18.99 2.56 12.66
CA PRO A 91 20.42 2.75 12.54
C PRO A 91 20.96 2.56 13.95
N ARG A 92 21.86 1.57 14.12
CA ARG A 92 22.63 1.44 15.36
C ARG A 92 23.19 2.81 15.68
N ALA A 93 22.74 3.41 16.79
CA ALA A 93 23.40 4.55 17.38
C ALA A 93 24.85 4.14 17.59
N ARG A 94 25.73 4.55 16.67
CA ARG A 94 27.15 4.30 16.80
C ARG A 94 27.63 5.29 17.85
N SER A 95 27.45 4.94 19.11
CA SER A 95 28.14 5.55 20.23
C SER A 95 29.64 5.37 19.97
N ARG A 96 30.25 6.34 19.30
CA ARG A 96 31.70 6.54 19.35
C ARG A 96 32.00 6.92 20.79
N ARG A 97 32.30 5.92 21.63
CA ARG A 97 33.06 6.18 22.85
C ARG A 97 34.42 6.73 22.40
N LYS A 98 34.70 7.98 22.77
CA LYS A 98 36.07 8.50 22.79
C LYS A 98 36.83 7.82 23.92
#